data_AF-A0A8J3IMP4-F1
#
_entry.id   AF-A0A8J3IMP4-F1
#
_cell.length_a   1.000
_cell.length_b   1.000
_cell.length_c   1.000
_cell.angle_alpha   90.00
_cell.angle_beta   90.00
_cell.angle_gamma   90.00
#
_symmetry.space_group_name_H-M   'P 1'
#
loop_
_entity.id
_entity.type
_entity.pdbx_description
1 polymer ?
#
loop_
_entity_poly.entity_id
_entity_poly.type
_entity_poly.pdbx_seq_one_letter_code
_entity_poly.pdbx_strand_id
1 'polypeptide(L)' 'MLDKNSSMPLSGEDIMRQFLPTSPYVAHLGIRLVSIQPGEAVLALPFIPEVVTTITQFWLKG' A
#
# COMPACT_ATOMS: atom_id res chain seq x y z
N MET A 1 35.91 3.93 19.25
CA MET A 1 35.49 5.09 18.42
C MET A 1 35.82 4.73 16.97
N LEU A 2 34.90 4.54 16.02
CA LEU A 2 33.47 4.85 15.93
C LEU A 2 32.61 3.57 16.00
N ASP A 3 31.48 3.61 16.69
CA ASP A 3 30.39 2.68 16.38
C ASP A 3 29.80 3.14 15.05
N LYS A 4 29.98 2.33 14.00
CA LYS A 4 29.24 2.56 12.76
C LYS A 4 27.77 2.28 13.08
N ASN A 5 27.02 3.33 13.42
CA ASN A 5 25.55 3.40 13.47
C ASN A 5 24.90 2.03 13.29
N SER A 6 24.68 1.34 14.41
CA SER A 6 23.80 0.17 14.45
C SER A 6 22.35 0.64 14.31
N SER A 7 22.02 1.34 13.23
CA SER A 7 20.64 1.51 12.82
C SER A 7 20.22 0.14 12.30
N MET A 8 19.51 -0.64 13.12
CA MET A 8 18.79 -1.80 12.60
C MET A 8 18.06 -1.35 11.33
N PRO A 9 18.19 -2.08 10.21
CA PRO A 9 17.43 -1.74 9.01
C PRO A 9 15.95 -1.69 9.42
N LEU A 10 15.29 -0.57 9.11
CA LEU A 10 13.86 -0.42 9.37
C LEU A 10 13.15 -1.61 8.70
N SER A 11 12.34 -2.31 9.49
CA SER A 11 11.57 -3.43 8.97
C SER A 11 10.56 -2.93 7.94
N GLY A 12 10.05 -3.85 7.11
CA GLY A 12 8.97 -3.53 6.18
C GLY A 12 7.76 -2.96 6.92
N GLU A 13 7.43 -3.49 8.11
CA GLU A 13 6.34 -2.98 8.91
C GLU A 13 6.57 -1.56 9.44
N ASP A 14 7.80 -1.21 9.86
CA ASP A 14 8.13 0.13 10.31
C ASP A 14 7.99 1.15 9.19
N ILE A 15 8.48 0.79 8.00
CA ILE A 15 8.36 1.63 6.79
C ILE A 15 6.88 1.85 6.44
N MET A 16 6.07 0.79 6.43
CA MET A 16 4.65 0.91 6.09
C MET A 16 3.86 1.75 7.11
N ARG A 17 4.16 1.59 8.40
CA ARG A 17 3.54 2.39 9.47
C ARG A 17 3.87 3.88 9.35
N GLN A 18 5.08 4.21 8.91
CA GLN A 18 5.50 5.60 8.70
C GLN A 18 4.96 6.17 7.39
N PHE A 19 5.00 5.40 6.31
CA PHE A 19 4.69 5.87 4.96
C PHE A 19 3.19 6.02 4.70
N LEU A 20 2.39 4.99 4.99
CA LEU A 20 0.96 4.94 4.61
C LEU A 20 0.17 6.17 5.09
N PRO A 21 0.30 6.65 6.34
CA PRO A 21 -0.44 7.82 6.82
C PRO A 21 -0.05 9.13 6.12
N THR A 22 1.16 9.20 5.54
CA THR A 22 1.69 10.43 4.92
C THR A 22 1.57 10.43 3.40
N SER A 23 1.21 9.31 2.77
CA SER A 23 1.15 9.19 1.32
C SER A 23 -0.09 9.89 0.75
N PRO A 24 0.07 10.93 -0.10
CA PRO A 24 -1.06 11.62 -0.71
C PRO A 24 -1.94 10.70 -1.55
N TYR A 25 -1.34 9.69 -2.19
CA TYR A 25 -2.07 8.75 -3.03
C TYR A 25 -2.89 7.74 -2.21
N VAL A 26 -2.36 7.28 -1.07
CA VAL A 26 -3.09 6.43 -0.12
C VAL A 26 -4.33 7.17 0.40
N ALA A 27 -4.16 8.46 0.75
CA ALA A 27 -5.27 9.31 1.17
C ALA A 27 -6.29 9.53 0.03
N HIS A 28 -5.82 9.82 -1.18
CA HIS A 28 -6.69 10.05 -2.35
C HIS A 28 -7.56 8.83 -2.69
N LEU A 29 -6.98 7.62 -2.66
CA LEU A 29 -7.70 6.37 -2.92
C LEU A 29 -8.51 5.86 -1.71
N GLY A 30 -8.38 6.49 -0.54
CA GLY A 30 -9.02 6.05 0.69
C GLY A 30 -8.53 4.70 1.22
N ILE A 31 -7.31 4.29 0.87
CA ILE A 31 -6.71 3.02 1.31
C ILE A 31 -6.55 3.03 2.84
N ARG A 32 -6.92 1.92 3.49
CA ARG A 32 -6.82 1.74 4.95
C ARG A 32 -5.96 0.53 5.29
N LEU A 33 -5.06 0.69 6.26
CA LEU A 33 -4.32 -0.43 6.86
C LEU A 33 -5.24 -1.18 7.82
N VAL A 34 -5.49 -2.47 7.55
CA VAL A 34 -6.35 -3.34 8.38
C VAL A 34 -5.51 -4.07 9.42
N SER A 35 -4.40 -4.67 9.00
CA SER A 35 -3.45 -5.35 9.89
C SER A 35 -2.04 -5.30 9.29
N ILE A 36 -1.05 -5.42 10.17
CA ILE A 36 0.35 -5.54 9.78
C ILE A 36 1.08 -6.46 10.76
N GLN A 37 1.81 -7.42 10.19
CA GLN A 37 2.61 -8.43 10.84
C GLN A 37 3.99 -8.46 10.16
N PRO A 38 5.02 -9.06 10.80
CA PRO A 38 6.32 -9.23 10.15
C PRO A 38 6.17 -9.95 8.81
N GLY A 39 6.48 -9.25 7.72
CA GLY A 39 6.40 -9.78 6.35
C GLY A 39 5.00 -9.80 5.70
N GLU A 40 3.95 -9.34 6.38
CA GLU A 40 2.58 -9.35 5.85
C GLU A 40 1.78 -8.10 6.25
N ALA A 41 1.03 -7.53 5.31
CA ALA A 41 0.11 -6.43 5.58
C ALA A 41 -1.20 -6.64 4.82
N VAL A 42 -2.31 -6.37 5.50
CA VAL A 42 -3.65 -6.37 4.89
C VAL A 42 -4.11 -4.93 4.71
N LEU A 43 -4.38 -4.56 3.46
CA LEU A 43 -4.89 -3.24 3.07
C LEU A 43 -6.32 -3.37 2.54
N ALA A 44 -7.18 -2.43 2.92
CA ALA A 44 -8.53 -2.28 2.37
C ALA A 44 -8.58 -1.06 1.45
N LEU A 45 -8.96 -1.29 0.19
CA LEU A 45 -9.26 -0.24 -0.78
C LEU A 45 -10.79 -0.12 -0.90
N PRO A 46 -11.41 1.03 -0.59
CA PRO A 46 -12.83 1.23 -0.82
C PRO A 46 -13.10 1.20 -2.33
N PHE A 47 -14.20 0.56 -2.71
CA PHE A 47 -14.69 0.63 -4.08
C PHE A 47 -15.24 2.04 -4.34
N ILE A 48 -14.54 2.80 -5.17
CA ILE A 48 -15.00 4.10 -5.68
C ILE A 48 -14.98 4.07 -7.22
N PRO A 49 -15.92 4.74 -7.91
CA PRO A 49 -15.98 4.75 -9.37
C PRO A 49 -14.65 5.14 -10.04
N GLU A 50 -13.85 5.98 -9.40
CA GLU A 50 -12.55 6.44 -9.88
C GLU A 50 -11.46 5.36 -9.93
N VAL A 51 -11.61 4.23 -9.21
CA VAL A 51 -10.69 3.08 -9.30
C VAL A 51 -11.17 1.98 -10.25
N VAL A 52 -12.28 2.19 -10.95
CA VAL A 52 -12.82 1.21 -11.90
C VAL A 52 -12.01 1.26 -13.19
N THR A 53 -11.17 0.25 -13.40
CA THR A 53 -10.65 -0.06 -14.74
C THR A 53 -11.70 -0.89 -15.48
N THR A 54 -12.52 -0.23 -16.31
CA THR A 54 -13.44 -0.93 -17.22
C THR A 54 -12.63 -1.54 -18.36
N ILE A 55 -12.52 -2.87 -18.39
CA ILE A 55 -12.12 -3.58 -19.61
C ILE A 55 -13.36 -3.78 -20.49
N THR A 56 -13.45 -3.08 -21.61
CA THR A 56 -14.47 -3.39 -22.62
C THR A 56 -14.01 -4.64 -23.37
N GLN A 57 -14.49 -5.83 -22.99
CA GLN A 57 -14.30 -7.02 -23.81
C GLN A 57 -15.17 -6.91 -25.06
N PHE A 58 -14.53 -6.58 -26.19
CA PHE A 58 -15.15 -6.71 -27.51
C PHE A 58 -15.31 -8.20 -27.82
N TRP A 59 -16.52 -8.73 -27.75
CA TRP A 59 -16.83 -10.05 -28.30
C TRP A 59 -16.66 -9.98 -29.82
N LEU A 60 -15.62 -10.64 -30.35
CA LEU A 60 -15.56 -10.97 -31.76
C LEU A 60 -16.67 -11.98 -32.03
N LYS A 61 -17.81 -11.51 -32.56
CA LYS A 61 -18.77 -12.38 -33.22
C LYS A 61 -18.13 -12.88 -34.52
N GLY A 62 -17.66 -14.12 -34.50
CA GLY A 62 -17.41 -14.97 -35.67
C GLY A 62 -18.36 -16.16 -35.62
#